data_AF-A0A960NI40-F1
#
_entry.id   AF-A0A960NI40-F1
#
_cell.length_a   1.000
_cell.length_b   1.000
_cell.length_c   1.000
_cell.angle_alpha   90.00
_cell.angle_beta   90.00
_cell.angle_gamma   90.00
#
_symmetry.space_group_name_H-M   'P 1'
#
loop_
_entity.id
_entity.type
_entity.pdbx_description
1 polymer ?
#
loop_
_entity_poly.entity_id
_entity_poly.type
_entity_poly.pdbx_seq_one_letter_code
_entity_poly.pdbx_strand_id
1 'polypeptide(L)'
;IELSVVGIPKTIDNDLHYTDRTFGFTTAVAMSKDPIECAHNEAKGVFNGVGLVKLMGRHSGFVAAYAALASSDVNLVLVPEVPFTLDKLMDFLEDRFRRKTHAVIVVAEGAGQDLVPVEGWDKSGNKRLGDIGVFLRDTIKVRLQERGTQTSIKYIDPSYIIRSAPANAVDSTFCFMLAQNAVHAAMAGRTGMVISLLNSRYVHVPIAKATEARKLIDPHSALWESVLDNTGQPELT
;
A
#
# COMPACT_ATOMS: atom_id res chain seq x y z
N ILE A 1 18.71 -20.95 29.88
CA ILE A 1 17.67 -21.05 28.83
C ILE A 1 18.19 -22.04 27.81
N GLU A 2 17.52 -23.18 27.61
CA GLU A 2 17.96 -24.22 26.65
C GLU A 2 17.37 -24.03 25.25
N LEU A 3 16.36 -23.16 25.09
CA LEU A 3 15.73 -22.81 23.82
C LEU A 3 15.47 -21.30 23.74
N SER A 4 16.03 -20.64 22.73
CA SER A 4 15.75 -19.25 22.40
C SER A 4 14.82 -19.15 21.20
N VAL A 5 13.80 -18.29 21.30
CA VAL A 5 12.89 -17.93 20.21
C VAL A 5 13.01 -16.44 19.95
N VAL A 6 13.64 -16.08 18.83
CA VAL A 6 13.79 -14.69 18.36
C VAL A 6 13.16 -14.57 16.98
N GLY A 7 12.23 -13.62 16.83
CA GLY A 7 11.50 -13.38 15.59
C GLY A 7 12.15 -12.31 14.71
N ILE A 8 12.04 -12.49 13.39
CA ILE A 8 12.32 -11.45 12.40
C ILE A 8 10.97 -11.09 11.75
N PRO A 9 10.44 -9.88 11.97
CA PRO A 9 9.07 -9.58 11.59
C PRO A 9 8.95 -9.34 10.09
N LYS A 10 8.12 -10.14 9.42
CA LYS A 10 7.88 -10.07 7.97
C LYS A 10 6.52 -9.42 7.65
N THR A 11 6.53 -8.17 7.24
CA THR A 11 5.38 -7.51 6.60
C THR A 11 5.87 -6.55 5.51
N ILE A 12 5.26 -6.61 4.33
CA ILE A 12 5.59 -5.73 3.21
C ILE A 12 4.91 -4.36 3.35
N ASP A 13 3.81 -4.32 4.11
CA ASP A 13 2.96 -3.13 4.30
C ASP A 13 3.59 -2.10 5.25
N ASN A 14 4.72 -2.44 5.90
CA ASN A 14 5.35 -1.63 6.95
C ASN A 14 4.38 -1.27 8.08
N ASP A 15 3.53 -2.21 8.49
CA ASP A 15 2.43 -2.00 9.44
C ASP A 15 2.69 -2.58 10.84
N LEU A 16 3.93 -3.02 11.11
CA LEU A 16 4.32 -3.49 12.43
C LEU A 16 4.47 -2.31 13.41
N HIS A 17 4.00 -2.48 14.64
CA HIS A 17 4.21 -1.49 15.69
C HIS A 17 5.66 -1.51 16.22
N TYR A 18 6.10 -0.40 16.83
CA TYR A 18 7.45 -0.22 17.35
C TYR A 18 8.59 -0.37 16.33
N THR A 19 8.31 -0.20 15.03
CA THR A 19 9.33 -0.21 13.96
C THR A 19 9.13 0.97 13.02
N ASP A 20 10.20 1.62 12.62
CA ASP A 20 10.21 2.64 11.57
C ASP A 20 9.97 1.99 10.20
N ARG A 21 10.62 0.83 10.00
CA ARG A 21 10.66 0.11 8.72
C ARG A 21 10.68 -1.41 8.93
N THR A 22 10.04 -2.14 8.02
CA THR A 22 10.14 -3.60 7.87
C THR A 22 10.81 -3.96 6.55
N PHE A 23 11.42 -5.14 6.49
CA PHE A 23 12.17 -5.55 5.31
C PHE A 23 11.24 -5.86 4.13
N GLY A 24 11.70 -5.51 2.94
CA GLY A 24 10.95 -5.66 1.69
C GLY A 24 10.04 -4.46 1.37
N PHE A 25 9.78 -3.57 2.33
CA PHE A 25 8.95 -2.37 2.10
C PHE A 25 9.55 -1.44 1.04
N THR A 26 10.87 -1.16 1.11
CA THR A 26 11.49 -0.22 0.16
C THR A 26 11.58 -0.80 -1.24
N THR A 27 11.78 -2.11 -1.34
CA THR A 27 11.71 -2.87 -2.58
C THR A 27 10.29 -2.81 -3.12
N ALA A 28 9.27 -2.94 -2.26
CA ALA A 28 7.87 -2.86 -2.70
C ALA A 28 7.52 -1.50 -3.30
N VAL A 29 7.95 -0.41 -2.64
CA VAL A 29 7.78 0.96 -3.15
C VAL A 29 8.52 1.13 -4.48
N ALA A 30 9.78 0.67 -4.58
CA ALA A 30 10.56 0.77 -5.81
C ALA A 30 9.91 -0.01 -6.98
N MET A 31 9.46 -1.24 -6.72
CA MET A 31 8.79 -2.09 -7.71
C MET A 31 7.39 -1.61 -8.09
N SER A 32 6.82 -0.66 -7.35
CA SER A 32 5.53 -0.04 -7.69
C SER A 32 5.67 1.05 -8.75
N LYS A 33 6.89 1.56 -9.00
CA LYS A 33 7.13 2.65 -9.96
C LYS A 33 6.75 2.24 -11.39
N ASP A 34 7.29 1.14 -11.89
CA ASP A 34 7.08 0.73 -13.29
C ASP A 34 5.60 0.43 -13.60
N PRO A 35 4.83 -0.26 -12.73
CA PRO A 35 3.38 -0.41 -12.90
C PRO A 35 2.63 0.93 -12.96
N ILE A 36 3.00 1.90 -12.12
CA ILE A 36 2.39 3.25 -12.13
C ILE A 36 2.72 3.98 -13.43
N GLU A 37 3.97 3.94 -13.87
CA GLU A 37 4.39 4.57 -15.13
C GLU A 37 3.72 3.91 -16.35
N CYS A 38 3.61 2.58 -16.37
CA CYS A 38 2.84 1.85 -17.37
C CYS A 38 1.38 2.31 -17.38
N ALA A 39 0.74 2.39 -16.21
CA ALA A 39 -0.64 2.85 -16.09
C ALA A 39 -0.82 4.30 -16.55
N HIS A 40 0.13 5.18 -16.25
CA HIS A 40 0.15 6.55 -16.74
C HIS A 40 0.19 6.62 -18.27
N ASN A 41 1.12 5.91 -18.89
CA ASN A 41 1.29 5.90 -20.34
C ASN A 41 0.05 5.35 -21.06
N GLU A 42 -0.52 4.27 -20.54
CA GLU A 42 -1.78 3.70 -21.03
C GLU A 42 -2.96 4.66 -20.89
N ALA A 43 -3.09 5.32 -19.73
CA ALA A 43 -4.16 6.29 -19.47
C ALA A 43 -4.06 7.50 -20.41
N LYS A 44 -2.84 8.00 -20.63
CA LYS A 44 -2.56 9.15 -21.49
C LYS A 44 -2.81 8.84 -22.98
N GLY A 45 -2.70 7.58 -23.39
CA GLY A 45 -2.92 7.14 -24.77
C GLY A 45 -4.38 7.15 -25.23
N VAL A 46 -5.34 7.35 -24.33
CA VAL A 46 -6.79 7.31 -24.64
C VAL A 46 -7.49 8.53 -24.01
N PHE A 47 -8.46 9.11 -24.71
CA PHE A 47 -9.27 10.20 -24.17
C PHE A 47 -10.09 9.73 -22.96
N ASN A 48 -10.06 10.49 -21.86
CA ASN A 48 -10.61 10.12 -20.55
C ASN A 48 -10.12 8.75 -20.06
N GLY A 49 -8.85 8.44 -20.32
CA GLY A 49 -8.21 7.21 -19.88
C GLY A 49 -7.93 7.21 -18.38
N VAL A 50 -8.15 6.06 -17.72
CA VAL A 50 -7.83 5.84 -16.31
C VAL A 50 -6.84 4.68 -16.20
N GLY A 51 -5.69 4.95 -15.61
CA GLY A 51 -4.75 3.92 -15.15
C GLY A 51 -5.07 3.57 -13.71
N LEU A 52 -5.53 2.36 -13.45
CA LEU A 52 -5.85 1.88 -12.10
C LEU A 52 -4.81 0.85 -11.66
N VAL A 53 -4.05 1.15 -10.61
CA VAL A 53 -3.00 0.28 -10.09
C VAL A 53 -3.35 -0.16 -8.68
N LYS A 54 -3.51 -1.47 -8.46
CA LYS A 54 -3.67 -2.03 -7.12
C LYS A 54 -2.30 -2.31 -6.50
N LEU A 55 -2.05 -1.82 -5.28
CA LEU A 55 -0.82 -2.08 -4.53
C LEU A 55 -1.11 -2.81 -3.22
N MET A 56 -0.04 -3.31 -2.61
CA MET A 56 -0.06 -3.91 -1.27
C MET A 56 -0.60 -2.90 -0.25
N GLY A 57 -1.21 -3.42 0.81
CA GLY A 57 -1.78 -2.60 1.88
C GLY A 57 -3.10 -3.16 2.39
N ARG A 58 -3.03 -4.30 3.09
CA ARG A 58 -4.23 -5.00 3.56
C ARG A 58 -4.98 -4.21 4.63
N HIS A 59 -4.22 -3.62 5.55
CA HIS A 59 -4.73 -2.86 6.69
C HIS A 59 -4.14 -1.46 6.78
N SER A 60 -3.05 -1.19 6.07
CA SER A 60 -2.43 0.13 6.03
C SER A 60 -1.99 0.49 4.62
N GLY A 61 -1.97 1.79 4.32
CA GLY A 61 -1.70 2.32 2.99
C GLY A 61 -0.25 2.69 2.72
N PHE A 62 0.73 2.33 3.55
CA PHE A 62 2.09 2.87 3.44
C PHE A 62 2.74 2.62 2.07
N VAL A 63 2.58 1.43 1.48
CA VAL A 63 3.14 1.15 0.15
C VAL A 63 2.50 2.06 -0.89
N ALA A 64 1.18 2.23 -0.87
CA ALA A 64 0.46 3.11 -1.79
C ALA A 64 0.85 4.59 -1.62
N ALA A 65 0.92 5.08 -0.38
CA ALA A 65 1.32 6.44 -0.07
C ALA A 65 2.76 6.74 -0.54
N TYR A 66 3.73 5.89 -0.18
CA TYR A 66 5.12 6.10 -0.60
C TYR A 66 5.33 5.90 -2.10
N ALA A 67 4.60 4.98 -2.74
CA ALA A 67 4.66 4.81 -4.19
C ALA A 67 4.13 6.05 -4.93
N ALA A 68 3.07 6.68 -4.41
CA ALA A 68 2.57 7.93 -4.94
C ALA A 68 3.54 9.10 -4.71
N LEU A 69 4.17 9.20 -3.55
CA LEU A 69 5.22 10.21 -3.34
C LEU A 69 6.45 10.00 -4.23
N ALA A 70 6.76 8.75 -4.56
CA ALA A 70 7.85 8.39 -5.47
C ALA A 70 7.51 8.59 -6.96
N SER A 71 6.25 8.89 -7.30
CA SER A 71 5.78 9.09 -8.68
C SER A 71 4.87 10.32 -8.79
N SER A 72 5.30 11.31 -9.55
CA SER A 72 4.50 12.51 -9.85
C SER A 72 3.27 12.25 -10.73
N ASP A 73 3.07 11.03 -11.20
CA ASP A 73 2.02 10.69 -12.17
C ASP A 73 0.69 10.32 -11.50
N VAL A 74 0.73 9.94 -10.22
CA VAL A 74 -0.45 9.54 -9.45
C VAL A 74 -1.33 10.75 -9.17
N ASN A 75 -2.62 10.64 -9.49
CA ASN A 75 -3.59 11.73 -9.31
C ASN A 75 -4.57 11.45 -8.17
N LEU A 76 -4.70 10.19 -7.77
CA LEU A 76 -5.53 9.79 -6.65
C LEU A 76 -4.95 8.57 -5.95
N VAL A 77 -4.87 8.61 -4.63
CA VAL A 77 -4.46 7.49 -3.78
C VAL A 77 -5.61 7.12 -2.86
N LEU A 78 -5.96 5.83 -2.85
CA LEU A 78 -6.98 5.25 -1.99
C LEU A 78 -6.33 4.27 -1.01
N VAL A 79 -6.46 4.53 0.30
CA VAL A 79 -5.87 3.73 1.38
C VAL A 79 -6.93 3.26 2.37
N PRO A 80 -6.70 2.16 3.13
CA PRO A 80 -7.66 1.66 4.12
C PRO A 80 -8.02 2.69 5.20
N GLU A 81 -7.09 3.59 5.54
CA GLU A 81 -7.24 4.57 6.61
C GLU A 81 -8.15 5.75 6.26
N VAL A 82 -8.39 6.01 4.96
CA VAL A 82 -9.17 7.16 4.49
C VAL A 82 -10.39 6.66 3.72
N PRO A 83 -11.60 6.74 4.29
CA PRO A 83 -12.81 6.31 3.62
C PRO A 83 -13.12 7.19 2.41
N PHE A 84 -13.87 6.65 1.46
CA PHE A 84 -14.31 7.38 0.27
C PHE A 84 -15.66 6.88 -0.21
N THR A 85 -16.38 7.74 -0.93
CA THR A 85 -17.63 7.38 -1.61
C THR A 85 -17.42 7.28 -3.12
N LEU A 86 -18.20 6.41 -3.76
CA LEU A 86 -18.15 6.25 -5.22
C LEU A 86 -18.57 7.53 -5.94
N ASP A 87 -19.54 8.28 -5.39
CA ASP A 87 -20.02 9.50 -6.05
C ASP A 87 -18.95 10.60 -6.05
N LYS A 88 -18.25 10.81 -4.92
CA LYS A 88 -17.11 11.74 -4.85
C LYS A 88 -15.95 11.31 -5.73
N LEU A 89 -15.69 10.02 -5.84
CA LEU A 89 -14.70 9.47 -6.76
C LEU A 89 -15.04 9.80 -8.22
N MET A 90 -16.33 9.71 -8.60
CA MET A 90 -16.76 10.09 -9.95
C MET A 90 -16.63 11.61 -10.16
N ASP A 91 -17.03 12.42 -9.18
CA ASP A 91 -16.91 13.88 -9.24
C ASP A 91 -15.46 14.31 -9.46
N PHE A 92 -14.53 13.68 -8.75
CA PHE A 92 -13.09 13.89 -8.93
C PHE A 92 -12.63 13.55 -10.36
N LEU A 93 -13.04 12.40 -10.90
CA LEU A 93 -12.66 11.98 -12.25
C LEU A 93 -13.23 12.92 -13.32
N GLU A 94 -14.48 13.33 -13.21
CA GLU A 94 -15.12 14.26 -14.14
C GLU A 94 -14.45 15.64 -14.12
N ASP A 95 -14.11 16.16 -12.93
CA ASP A 95 -13.36 17.40 -12.80
C ASP A 95 -11.93 17.28 -13.37
N ARG A 96 -11.26 16.16 -13.11
CA ARG A 96 -9.96 15.86 -13.72
C ARG A 96 -10.06 15.82 -15.24
N PHE A 97 -11.08 15.17 -15.80
CA PHE A 97 -11.30 15.07 -17.25
C PHE A 97 -11.61 16.41 -17.93
N ARG A 98 -12.18 17.37 -17.20
CA ARG A 98 -12.36 18.74 -17.70
C ARG A 98 -11.03 19.50 -17.79
N ARG A 99 -10.10 19.24 -16.87
CA ARG A 99 -8.80 19.95 -16.77
C ARG A 99 -7.69 19.26 -17.57
N LYS A 100 -7.75 17.94 -17.70
CA LYS A 100 -6.76 17.02 -18.31
C LYS A 100 -7.50 15.85 -18.95
N THR A 101 -6.86 15.06 -19.81
CA THR A 101 -7.55 13.97 -20.54
C THR A 101 -7.35 12.57 -19.95
N HIS A 102 -6.74 12.45 -18.77
CA HIS A 102 -6.47 11.16 -18.13
C HIS A 102 -6.27 11.29 -16.61
N ALA A 103 -6.38 10.15 -15.92
CA ALA A 103 -6.11 10.03 -14.48
C ALA A 103 -5.35 8.74 -14.16
N VAL A 104 -4.49 8.79 -13.14
CA VAL A 104 -3.87 7.60 -12.53
C VAL A 104 -4.35 7.47 -11.09
N ILE A 105 -4.90 6.31 -10.77
CA ILE A 105 -5.40 5.96 -9.44
C ILE A 105 -4.54 4.82 -8.90
N VAL A 106 -3.98 5.03 -7.72
CA VAL A 106 -3.34 3.98 -6.92
C VAL A 106 -4.28 3.59 -5.80
N VAL A 107 -4.58 2.29 -5.67
CA VAL A 107 -5.47 1.76 -4.63
C VAL A 107 -4.75 0.67 -3.84
N ALA A 108 -4.68 0.82 -2.52
CA ALA A 108 -4.24 -0.27 -1.65
C ALA A 108 -5.32 -1.36 -1.60
N GLU A 109 -4.93 -2.64 -1.58
CA GLU A 109 -5.88 -3.77 -1.62
C GLU A 109 -6.94 -3.73 -0.50
N GLY A 110 -6.63 -3.15 0.66
CA GLY A 110 -7.54 -2.99 1.79
C GLY A 110 -8.46 -1.76 1.74
N ALA A 111 -8.32 -0.88 0.76
CA ALA A 111 -9.17 0.30 0.64
C ALA A 111 -10.59 -0.09 0.19
N GLY A 112 -11.61 0.63 0.67
CA GLY A 112 -13.00 0.48 0.21
C GLY A 112 -13.61 -0.90 0.44
N GLN A 113 -13.13 -1.68 1.40
CA GLN A 113 -13.60 -3.04 1.67
C GLN A 113 -15.04 -3.10 2.25
N ASP A 114 -15.61 -1.95 2.62
CA ASP A 114 -17.01 -1.73 2.93
C ASP A 114 -17.90 -1.64 1.67
N LEU A 115 -17.30 -1.31 0.51
CA LEU A 115 -17.97 -1.22 -0.79
C LEU A 115 -17.95 -2.55 -1.55
N VAL A 116 -16.99 -3.43 -1.24
CA VAL A 116 -16.82 -4.72 -1.93
C VAL A 116 -17.56 -5.83 -1.18
N PRO A 117 -18.32 -6.70 -1.88
CA PRO A 117 -18.93 -7.88 -1.27
C PRO A 117 -17.91 -8.77 -0.54
N VAL A 118 -18.29 -9.30 0.62
CA VAL A 118 -17.40 -10.11 1.47
C VAL A 118 -17.17 -11.51 0.90
N GLU A 119 -15.91 -11.92 0.72
CA GLU A 119 -15.53 -13.24 0.18
C GLU A 119 -15.01 -14.24 1.24
N GLY A 120 -15.71 -14.42 2.36
CA GLY A 120 -15.39 -15.50 3.31
C GLY A 120 -14.02 -15.40 4.00
N TRP A 121 -13.40 -16.55 4.33
CA TRP A 121 -12.18 -16.64 5.17
C TRP A 121 -11.06 -17.46 4.50
N ASP A 122 -9.80 -17.12 4.76
CA ASP A 122 -8.62 -17.88 4.31
C ASP A 122 -8.31 -19.06 5.25
N LYS A 123 -7.37 -19.94 4.85
CA LYS A 123 -6.97 -21.12 5.66
C LYS A 123 -6.29 -20.76 6.98
N SER A 124 -5.85 -19.51 7.14
CA SER A 124 -5.20 -18.98 8.35
C SER A 124 -6.18 -18.23 9.26
N GLY A 125 -7.47 -18.23 8.92
CA GLY A 125 -8.52 -17.60 9.72
C GLY A 125 -8.66 -16.09 9.50
N ASN A 126 -8.10 -15.50 8.44
CA ASN A 126 -8.32 -14.09 8.12
C ASN A 126 -9.48 -13.90 7.13
N LYS A 127 -10.27 -12.84 7.29
CA LYS A 127 -11.31 -12.45 6.33
C LYS A 127 -10.66 -12.17 4.97
N ARG A 128 -11.11 -12.84 3.90
CA ARG A 128 -10.60 -12.53 2.56
C ARG A 128 -11.12 -11.17 2.14
N LEU A 129 -10.21 -10.36 1.63
CA LEU A 129 -10.57 -9.09 1.01
C LEU A 129 -11.20 -9.38 -0.35
N GLY A 130 -12.24 -8.63 -0.70
CA GLY A 130 -12.71 -8.62 -2.08
C GLY A 130 -11.73 -7.85 -2.95
N ASP A 131 -11.68 -8.16 -4.25
CA ASP A 131 -10.76 -7.48 -5.17
C ASP A 131 -11.25 -6.06 -5.49
N ILE A 132 -10.81 -5.09 -4.68
CA ILE A 132 -11.13 -3.67 -4.85
C ILE A 132 -10.71 -3.15 -6.24
N GLY A 133 -9.63 -3.68 -6.81
CA GLY A 133 -9.15 -3.23 -8.13
C GLY A 133 -10.14 -3.59 -9.24
N VAL A 134 -10.62 -4.83 -9.25
CA VAL A 134 -11.67 -5.29 -10.19
C VAL A 134 -12.98 -4.55 -9.94
N PHE A 135 -13.39 -4.42 -8.68
CA PHE A 135 -14.61 -3.72 -8.30
C PHE A 135 -14.60 -2.26 -8.79
N LEU A 136 -13.52 -1.51 -8.52
CA LEU A 136 -13.41 -0.12 -8.96
C LEU A 136 -13.35 -0.01 -10.48
N ARG A 137 -12.61 -0.88 -11.18
CA ARG A 137 -12.57 -0.89 -12.65
C ARG A 137 -13.98 -0.99 -13.24
N ASP A 138 -14.78 -1.94 -12.75
CA ASP A 138 -16.10 -2.17 -13.32
C ASP A 138 -17.09 -1.08 -12.90
N THR A 139 -17.02 -0.65 -11.63
CA THR A 139 -17.92 0.37 -11.07
C THR A 139 -17.67 1.76 -11.67
N ILE A 140 -16.41 2.20 -11.77
CA ILE A 140 -16.07 3.50 -12.37
C ILE A 140 -16.57 3.55 -13.81
N LYS A 141 -16.37 2.47 -14.58
CA LYS A 141 -16.82 2.40 -15.98
C LYS A 141 -18.33 2.53 -16.09
N VAL A 142 -19.10 1.81 -15.28
CA VAL A 142 -20.57 1.85 -15.29
C VAL A 142 -21.07 3.23 -14.85
N ARG A 143 -20.59 3.74 -13.70
CA ARG A 143 -21.08 5.00 -13.12
C ARG A 143 -20.77 6.21 -13.99
N LEU A 144 -19.58 6.29 -14.61
CA LEU A 144 -19.26 7.37 -15.54
C LEU A 144 -20.09 7.27 -16.82
N GLN A 145 -20.35 6.06 -17.31
CA GLN A 145 -21.22 5.87 -18.48
C GLN A 145 -22.65 6.33 -18.20
N GLU A 146 -23.20 6.05 -17.01
CA GLU A 146 -24.51 6.56 -16.56
C GLU A 146 -24.56 8.09 -16.50
N ARG A 147 -23.44 8.74 -16.21
CA ARG A 147 -23.28 10.21 -16.22
C ARG A 147 -22.99 10.79 -17.62
N GLY A 148 -22.92 9.96 -18.66
CA GLY A 148 -22.63 10.38 -20.03
C GLY A 148 -21.14 10.62 -20.32
N THR A 149 -20.26 10.23 -19.39
CA THR A 149 -18.80 10.34 -19.53
C THR A 149 -18.23 9.03 -20.06
N GLN A 150 -17.76 9.02 -21.30
CA GLN A 150 -17.01 7.89 -21.83
C GLN A 150 -15.63 7.82 -21.19
N THR A 151 -15.22 6.64 -20.74
CA THR A 151 -13.92 6.37 -20.14
C THR A 151 -13.37 5.02 -20.58
N SER A 152 -12.05 4.89 -20.59
CA SER A 152 -11.34 3.63 -20.79
C SER A 152 -10.44 3.38 -19.59
N ILE A 153 -10.59 2.21 -18.95
CA ILE A 153 -9.85 1.89 -17.72
C ILE A 153 -8.89 0.75 -17.99
N LYS A 154 -7.61 0.96 -17.67
CA LYS A 154 -6.57 -0.06 -17.68
C LYS A 154 -6.21 -0.41 -16.25
N TYR A 155 -6.57 -1.62 -15.84
CA TYR A 155 -6.28 -2.14 -14.52
C TYR A 155 -4.98 -2.94 -14.52
N ILE A 156 -4.08 -2.62 -13.60
CA ILE A 156 -2.80 -3.31 -13.40
C ILE A 156 -2.75 -3.83 -11.96
N ASP A 157 -2.54 -5.15 -11.83
CA ASP A 157 -2.27 -5.82 -10.56
C ASP A 157 -0.83 -6.38 -10.57
N PRO A 158 0.17 -5.59 -10.11
CA PRO A 158 1.56 -6.01 -10.03
C PRO A 158 1.88 -6.84 -8.78
N SER A 159 0.88 -7.33 -8.03
CA SER A 159 1.07 -7.88 -6.69
C SER A 159 2.15 -8.97 -6.60
N TYR A 160 2.13 -9.92 -7.53
CA TYR A 160 3.13 -10.99 -7.56
C TYR A 160 4.49 -10.51 -8.05
N ILE A 161 4.54 -9.55 -8.97
CA ILE A 161 5.78 -8.94 -9.46
C ILE A 161 6.49 -8.27 -8.28
N ILE A 162 5.76 -7.50 -7.49
CA ILE A 162 6.28 -6.79 -6.31
C ILE A 162 6.76 -7.78 -5.24
N ARG A 163 5.93 -8.78 -4.88
CA ARG A 163 6.25 -9.70 -3.78
C ARG A 163 7.31 -10.74 -4.10
N SER A 164 7.54 -11.03 -5.39
CA SER A 164 8.56 -11.99 -5.85
C SER A 164 9.86 -11.32 -6.26
N ALA A 165 9.91 -9.99 -6.29
CA ALA A 165 11.11 -9.25 -6.65
C ALA A 165 12.26 -9.52 -5.67
N PRO A 166 13.51 -9.62 -6.16
CA PRO A 166 14.67 -9.65 -5.29
C PRO A 166 14.77 -8.34 -4.50
N ALA A 167 15.26 -8.43 -3.26
CA ALA A 167 15.47 -7.24 -2.44
C ALA A 167 16.46 -6.27 -3.09
N ASN A 168 16.13 -4.97 -3.10
CA ASN A 168 17.07 -3.94 -3.52
C ASN A 168 18.23 -3.81 -2.51
N ALA A 169 19.24 -2.98 -2.81
CA ALA A 169 20.42 -2.82 -1.95
C ALA A 169 20.08 -2.37 -0.51
N VAL A 170 19.08 -1.50 -0.35
CA VAL A 170 18.66 -0.97 0.96
C VAL A 170 18.00 -2.06 1.79
N ASP A 171 17.08 -2.84 1.21
CA ASP A 171 16.43 -3.96 1.91
C ASP A 171 17.40 -5.11 2.13
N SER A 172 18.30 -5.41 1.19
CA SER A 172 19.29 -6.48 1.33
C SER A 172 20.24 -6.24 2.51
N THR A 173 20.78 -5.02 2.61
CA THR A 173 21.60 -4.61 3.77
C THR A 173 20.79 -4.60 5.06
N PHE A 174 19.54 -4.14 5.01
CA PHE A 174 18.65 -4.16 6.18
C PHE A 174 18.34 -5.57 6.68
N CYS A 175 18.08 -6.52 5.77
CA CYS A 175 17.89 -7.94 6.07
C CYS A 175 19.12 -8.54 6.76
N PHE A 176 20.32 -8.26 6.25
CA PHE A 176 21.57 -8.74 6.87
C PHE A 176 21.72 -8.24 8.30
N MET A 177 21.49 -6.94 8.53
CA MET A 177 21.59 -6.34 9.86
C MET A 177 20.53 -6.87 10.83
N LEU A 178 19.29 -7.08 10.38
CA LEU A 178 18.23 -7.71 11.18
C LEU A 178 18.63 -9.13 11.59
N ALA A 179 19.12 -9.93 10.63
CA ALA A 179 19.55 -11.30 10.89
C ALA A 179 20.73 -11.36 11.87
N GLN A 180 21.75 -10.50 11.68
CA GLN A 180 22.89 -10.44 12.59
C GLN A 180 22.47 -10.10 14.02
N ASN A 181 21.61 -9.09 14.20
CA ASN A 181 21.10 -8.72 15.52
C ASN A 181 20.25 -9.84 16.14
N ALA A 182 19.46 -10.57 15.33
CA ALA A 182 18.67 -11.70 15.80
C ALA A 182 19.56 -12.83 16.32
N VAL A 183 20.61 -13.18 15.59
CA VAL A 183 21.59 -14.20 15.99
C VAL A 183 22.31 -13.76 17.28
N HIS A 184 22.78 -12.51 17.37
CA HIS A 184 23.44 -12.01 18.58
C HIS A 184 22.50 -12.05 19.80
N ALA A 185 21.24 -11.66 19.63
CA ALA A 185 20.24 -11.70 20.71
C ALA A 185 20.00 -13.15 21.19
N ALA A 186 19.84 -14.09 20.26
CA ALA A 186 19.65 -15.49 20.57
C ALA A 186 20.86 -16.10 21.30
N MET A 187 22.08 -15.81 20.81
CA MET A 187 23.33 -16.28 21.44
C MET A 187 23.56 -15.67 22.84
N ALA A 188 23.04 -14.47 23.09
CA ALA A 188 23.03 -13.85 24.41
C ALA A 188 21.91 -14.38 25.34
N GLY A 189 21.18 -15.42 24.93
CA GLY A 189 20.12 -16.04 25.72
C GLY A 189 18.81 -15.25 25.76
N ARG A 190 18.62 -14.27 24.87
CA ARG A 190 17.34 -13.55 24.75
C ARG A 190 16.28 -14.45 24.10
N THR A 191 15.00 -14.25 24.43
CA THR A 191 13.88 -15.05 23.88
C THR A 191 12.57 -14.28 24.00
N GLY A 192 11.55 -14.66 23.22
CA GLY A 192 10.20 -14.06 23.28
C GLY A 192 10.11 -12.65 22.69
N MET A 193 10.99 -12.32 21.74
CA MET A 193 11.14 -10.97 21.19
C MET A 193 11.38 -10.99 19.67
N VAL A 194 11.12 -9.86 19.03
CA VAL A 194 11.49 -9.57 17.64
C VAL A 194 12.59 -8.52 17.57
N ILE A 195 13.38 -8.56 16.50
CA ILE A 195 14.30 -7.48 16.15
C ILE A 195 13.55 -6.43 15.33
N SER A 196 13.70 -5.16 15.71
CA SER A 196 13.05 -4.04 15.05
C SER A 196 14.02 -2.87 14.89
N LEU A 197 13.74 -1.96 13.96
CA LEU A 197 14.48 -0.71 13.77
C LEU A 197 13.62 0.44 14.28
N LEU A 198 14.08 1.16 15.29
CA LEU A 198 13.38 2.30 15.87
C LEU A 198 14.37 3.44 16.13
N ASN A 199 14.08 4.63 15.62
CA ASN A 199 14.95 5.81 15.70
C ASN A 199 16.39 5.50 15.24
N SER A 200 16.52 4.81 14.10
CA SER A 200 17.79 4.36 13.51
C SER A 200 18.61 3.40 14.39
N ARG A 201 17.99 2.76 15.39
CA ARG A 201 18.64 1.78 16.26
C ARG A 201 17.94 0.43 16.17
N TYR A 202 18.72 -0.64 16.17
CA TYR A 202 18.17 -1.99 16.31
C TYR A 202 17.80 -2.24 17.76
N VAL A 203 16.54 -2.58 17.98
CA VAL A 203 15.95 -2.75 19.31
C VAL A 203 15.31 -4.12 19.43
N HIS A 204 15.17 -4.57 20.68
CA HIS A 204 14.51 -5.80 21.05
C HIS A 204 13.09 -5.47 21.51
N VAL A 205 12.07 -5.95 20.79
CA VAL A 205 10.67 -5.69 21.15
C VAL A 205 10.02 -7.01 21.56
N PRO A 206 9.42 -7.12 22.75
CA PRO A 206 8.66 -8.32 23.12
C PRO A 206 7.59 -8.63 22.06
N ILE A 207 7.43 -9.91 21.69
CA ILE A 207 6.45 -10.32 20.66
C ILE A 207 5.06 -9.79 21.00
N ALA A 208 4.64 -9.93 22.27
CA ALA A 208 3.34 -9.46 22.75
C ALA A 208 3.12 -7.96 22.53
N LYS A 209 4.18 -7.15 22.60
CA LYS A 209 4.12 -5.70 22.32
C LYS A 209 4.15 -5.39 20.83
N ALA A 210 4.94 -6.13 20.05
CA ALA A 210 4.98 -5.97 18.60
C ALA A 210 3.64 -6.32 17.91
N THR A 211 2.82 -7.19 18.52
CA THR A 211 1.52 -7.64 18.01
C THR A 211 0.32 -6.96 18.68
N GLU A 212 0.53 -6.01 19.58
CA GLU A 212 -0.55 -5.35 20.36
C GLU A 212 -1.43 -4.45 19.47
N ALA A 213 -0.82 -3.81 18.48
CA ALA A 213 -1.48 -2.94 17.53
C ALA A 213 -0.78 -3.00 16.17
N ARG A 214 -1.41 -2.40 15.16
CA ARG A 214 -0.79 -2.15 13.84
C ARG A 214 -0.43 -0.68 13.73
N LYS A 215 0.67 -0.41 13.03
CA LYS A 215 1.01 0.94 12.57
C LYS A 215 0.12 1.26 11.38
N LEU A 216 -0.56 2.40 11.44
CA LEU A 216 -1.47 2.90 10.40
C LEU A 216 -1.01 4.29 9.96
N ILE A 217 -1.39 4.71 8.75
CA ILE A 217 -1.28 6.12 8.35
C ILE A 217 -2.26 6.93 9.21
N ASP A 218 -1.77 8.00 9.81
CA ASP A 218 -2.61 9.04 10.39
C ASP A 218 -3.01 10.02 9.27
N PRO A 219 -4.30 10.19 8.95
CA PRO A 219 -4.78 11.14 7.93
C PRO A 219 -4.41 12.60 8.21
N HIS A 220 -3.99 12.93 9.44
CA HIS A 220 -3.51 14.26 9.82
C HIS A 220 -1.98 14.34 9.95
N SER A 221 -1.25 13.30 9.51
CA SER A 221 0.21 13.31 9.51
C SER A 221 0.81 14.01 8.30
N ALA A 222 2.03 14.54 8.47
CA ALA A 222 2.80 15.14 7.38
C ALA A 222 3.01 14.19 6.18
N LEU A 223 3.01 12.86 6.42
CA LEU A 223 3.07 11.88 5.34
C LEU A 223 1.85 11.97 4.44
N TRP A 224 0.64 11.98 5.03
CA TRP A 224 -0.59 12.05 4.25
C TRP A 224 -0.80 13.42 3.63
N GLU A 225 -0.48 14.50 4.35
CA GLU A 225 -0.46 15.86 3.78
C GLU A 225 0.43 15.94 2.52
N SER A 226 1.63 15.36 2.58
CA SER A 226 2.53 15.30 1.42
C SER A 226 1.90 14.52 0.25
N VAL A 227 1.13 13.47 0.52
CA VAL A 227 0.41 12.72 -0.53
C VAL A 227 -0.66 13.59 -1.16
N LEU A 228 -1.46 14.29 -0.34
CA LEU A 228 -2.51 15.20 -0.83
C LEU A 228 -1.92 16.35 -1.65
N ASP A 229 -0.80 16.93 -1.23
CA ASP A 229 -0.09 17.98 -1.97
C ASP A 229 0.46 17.46 -3.31
N ASN A 230 1.01 16.25 -3.32
CA ASN A 230 1.55 15.64 -4.54
C ASN A 230 0.46 15.27 -5.55
N THR A 231 -0.67 14.73 -5.09
CA THR A 231 -1.76 14.30 -5.99
C THR A 231 -2.72 15.44 -6.35
N GLY A 232 -2.85 16.45 -5.48
CA GLY A 232 -3.87 17.48 -5.54
C GLY A 232 -5.30 16.92 -5.43
N GLN A 233 -5.46 15.74 -4.82
CA GLN A 233 -6.77 15.08 -4.68
C GLN A 233 -7.62 15.77 -3.58
N PRO A 234 -8.95 15.86 -3.77
CA PRO A 234 -9.84 16.36 -2.73
C PRO A 234 -10.10 15.27 -1.67
N GLU A 235 -10.74 15.66 -0.56
CA GLU A 235 -11.41 14.70 0.32
C GLU A 235 -12.55 13.99 -0.44
N LEU A 236 -12.67 12.69 -0.26
CA LEU A 236 -13.65 11.85 -0.97
C LEU A 236 -14.81 11.34 -0.09
N THR A 237 -14.96 11.90 1.11
CA THR A 237 -16.05 11.62 2.05
C THR A 237 -17.24 12.56 1.86
#